data_AF-A0A537KRU6-F1
#
_entry.id   AF-A0A537KRU6-F1
#
_cell.length_a   1.000
_cell.length_b   1.000
_cell.length_c   1.000
_cell.angle_alpha   90.00
_cell.angle_beta   90.00
_cell.angle_gamma   90.00
#
_symmetry.space_group_name_H-M   'P 1'
#
loop_
_entity.id
_entity.type
_entity.pdbx_description
1 polymer ?
#
loop_
_entity_poly.entity_id
_entity_poly.type
_entity_poly.pdbx_seq_one_letter_code
_entity_poly.pdbx_strand_id
1 'polypeptide(L)'
;SIPFIIAMTLPMAVLVAVLYTFSRLAADNEITAMQASGISLARVVTPVLGGAAAVAVCALLWNDQLLPRANHRLRTLLVDIQRKKPSFSLKEQVINEVIQGQFFLRAARIDPATNRLKEVTIYDLEDAERRRIIAADSGRMAYTPGGTDLYLTLLHGDIQEVKRAQPDQFNRTFFDVNRIRVAGISNSFVKTEEDPYRGDREMTVCRMEREVAMARLDEARAHHQARWAMSADLHRLAGLVPPPIVPDSASSDPPPGPYCRLWQRVVGWVLPKEADAQTPARRPPPPPAFPTLRPEPVSPLITPSAGFGEETRAKGARQRAATYEVEIQKKLALAAACIVFALIGIPVALRFPRGGAGLVIGTSVVVFAIYYIGLIGGEDLGDRLILSPFLAMWTPNLIFCVVGLVGLWIVRSEGSPARGGDWSDVRELLLGWLRPGKAPSA
;
A
#
# COMPACT_ATOMS: atom_id res chain seq x y z
N SER A 1 -11.27 1.20 3.11
CA SER A 1 -12.16 1.97 2.23
C SER A 1 -13.04 1.01 1.44
N ILE A 2 -14.22 1.43 0.97
CA ILE A 2 -15.12 0.58 0.17
C ILE A 2 -14.42 -0.05 -1.05
N PRO A 3 -13.59 0.70 -1.83
CA PRO A 3 -12.89 0.11 -2.97
C PRO A 3 -11.95 -1.03 -2.62
N PHE A 4 -11.33 -0.99 -1.44
CA PHE A 4 -10.46 -2.07 -0.96
C PHE A 4 -11.26 -3.33 -0.63
N ILE A 5 -12.42 -3.18 0.00
CA ILE A 5 -13.29 -4.32 0.33
C ILE A 5 -13.72 -5.01 -0.96
N ILE A 6 -14.16 -4.25 -1.96
CA ILE A 6 -14.57 -4.77 -3.27
C ILE A 6 -13.41 -5.53 -3.95
N ALA A 7 -12.20 -4.95 -3.93
CA ALA A 7 -11.03 -5.58 -4.53
C ALA A 7 -10.71 -6.98 -3.95
N MET A 8 -10.90 -7.16 -2.65
CA MET A 8 -10.61 -8.42 -1.95
C MET A 8 -11.76 -9.44 -2.05
N THR A 9 -13.00 -8.97 -2.10
CA THR A 9 -14.17 -9.87 -2.16
C THR A 9 -14.56 -10.29 -3.57
N LEU A 10 -14.08 -9.60 -4.60
CA LEU A 10 -14.45 -9.90 -5.99
C LEU A 10 -14.13 -11.34 -6.43
N PRO A 11 -12.92 -11.90 -6.21
CA PRO A 11 -12.67 -13.30 -6.56
C PRO A 11 -13.59 -14.26 -5.80
N MET A 12 -13.86 -13.98 -4.52
CA MET A 12 -14.77 -14.81 -3.70
C MET A 12 -16.17 -14.84 -4.29
N ALA A 13 -16.68 -13.69 -4.73
CA ALA A 13 -17.99 -13.59 -5.35
C ALA A 13 -18.05 -14.45 -6.62
N VAL A 14 -16.98 -14.46 -7.43
CA VAL A 14 -16.88 -15.35 -8.61
C VAL A 14 -16.93 -16.81 -8.21
N LEU A 15 -16.16 -17.22 -7.18
CA LEU A 15 -16.17 -18.60 -6.69
C LEU A 15 -17.57 -19.05 -6.27
N VAL A 16 -18.22 -18.26 -5.40
CA VAL A 16 -19.55 -18.56 -4.87
C VAL A 16 -20.58 -18.61 -5.98
N ALA A 17 -20.53 -17.65 -6.92
CA ALA A 17 -21.44 -17.62 -8.07
C ALA A 17 -21.27 -18.87 -8.94
N VAL A 18 -20.04 -19.23 -9.29
CA VAL A 18 -19.74 -20.42 -10.10
C VAL A 18 -20.18 -21.69 -9.38
N LEU A 19 -19.84 -21.84 -8.10
CA LEU A 19 -20.27 -22.99 -7.31
C LEU A 19 -21.79 -23.11 -7.29
N TYR A 20 -22.48 -22.02 -6.91
CA TYR A 20 -23.93 -22.01 -6.81
C TYR A 20 -24.62 -22.33 -8.15
N THR A 21 -24.20 -21.69 -9.24
CA THR A 21 -24.77 -21.90 -10.57
C THR A 21 -24.56 -23.34 -11.05
N PHE A 22 -23.33 -23.87 -10.99
CA PHE A 22 -23.08 -25.25 -11.44
C PHE A 22 -23.71 -26.30 -10.53
N SER A 23 -23.75 -26.07 -9.21
CA SER A 23 -24.43 -26.99 -8.29
C SER A 23 -25.93 -27.06 -8.60
N ARG A 24 -26.57 -25.92 -8.91
CA ARG A 24 -27.98 -25.88 -9.29
C ARG A 24 -28.23 -26.56 -10.63
N LEU A 25 -27.46 -26.23 -11.67
CA LEU A 25 -27.57 -26.87 -12.98
C LEU A 25 -27.35 -28.39 -12.91
N ALA A 26 -26.46 -28.85 -12.02
CA ALA A 26 -26.21 -30.27 -11.81
C ALA A 26 -27.33 -30.93 -10.97
N ALA A 27 -27.86 -30.26 -9.95
CA ALA A 27 -28.97 -30.76 -9.13
C ALA A 27 -30.26 -30.92 -9.93
N ASP A 28 -30.54 -29.95 -10.81
CA ASP A 28 -31.72 -29.90 -11.68
C ASP A 28 -31.57 -30.79 -12.93
N ASN A 29 -30.47 -31.56 -13.04
CA ASN A 29 -30.13 -32.43 -14.18
C ASN A 29 -30.00 -31.72 -15.54
N GLU A 30 -29.76 -30.41 -15.55
CA GLU A 30 -29.55 -29.65 -16.80
C GLU A 30 -28.20 -29.98 -17.45
N ILE A 31 -27.15 -30.16 -16.63
CA ILE A 31 -25.82 -30.55 -17.14
C ILE A 31 -25.86 -31.94 -17.81
N THR A 32 -26.55 -32.90 -17.19
CA THR A 32 -26.69 -34.27 -17.72
C THR A 32 -27.54 -34.28 -18.98
N ALA A 33 -28.61 -33.49 -19.05
CA ALA A 33 -29.41 -33.32 -20.27
C ALA A 33 -28.60 -32.72 -21.44
N MET A 34 -27.75 -31.72 -21.17
CA MET A 34 -26.86 -31.14 -22.19
C MET A 34 -25.84 -32.16 -22.71
N GLN A 35 -25.21 -32.92 -21.81
CA GLN A 35 -24.26 -33.97 -22.19
C GLN A 35 -24.91 -35.09 -23.00
N ALA A 36 -26.14 -35.51 -22.62
CA ALA A 36 -26.91 -36.49 -23.38
C ALA A 36 -27.26 -36.00 -24.81
N SER A 37 -27.38 -34.68 -25.00
CA SER A 37 -27.58 -34.05 -26.31
C SER A 37 -26.29 -33.87 -27.13
N GLY A 38 -25.16 -34.44 -26.68
CA GLY A 38 -23.87 -34.35 -27.35
C GLY A 38 -23.09 -33.05 -27.10
N ILE A 39 -23.54 -32.20 -26.18
CA ILE A 39 -22.80 -30.98 -25.80
C ILE A 39 -21.68 -31.37 -24.83
N SER A 40 -20.43 -31.15 -25.23
CA SER A 40 -19.28 -31.43 -24.37
C SER A 40 -19.24 -30.49 -23.15
N LEU A 41 -18.77 -31.00 -22.01
CA LEU A 41 -18.63 -30.21 -20.78
C LEU A 41 -17.75 -28.95 -20.99
N ALA A 42 -16.73 -29.05 -21.83
CA ALA A 42 -15.86 -27.92 -22.17
C ALA A 42 -16.65 -26.76 -22.81
N ARG A 43 -17.66 -27.04 -23.64
CA ARG A 43 -18.49 -26.01 -24.28
C ARG A 43 -19.38 -25.28 -23.27
N VAL A 44 -19.81 -25.96 -22.20
CA VAL A 44 -20.56 -25.36 -21.08
C VAL A 44 -19.64 -24.51 -20.20
N VAL A 45 -18.40 -24.95 -19.98
CA VAL A 45 -17.41 -24.26 -19.14
C VAL A 45 -16.83 -23.00 -19.79
N THR A 46 -16.63 -23.02 -21.11
CA THR A 46 -16.01 -21.92 -21.87
C THR A 46 -16.66 -20.54 -21.64
N PRO A 47 -18.00 -20.36 -21.74
CA PRO A 47 -18.61 -19.05 -21.51
C PRO A 47 -18.43 -18.55 -20.06
N VAL A 48 -18.34 -19.45 -19.09
CA VAL A 48 -18.12 -19.09 -17.68
C VAL A 48 -16.69 -18.63 -17.46
N LEU A 49 -15.69 -19.31 -18.05
CA LEU A 49 -14.31 -18.84 -18.02
C LEU A 49 -14.13 -17.52 -18.78
N GLY A 50 -14.86 -17.32 -19.88
CA GLY A 50 -14.91 -16.03 -20.58
C GLY A 50 -15.48 -14.90 -19.71
N GLY A 51 -16.57 -15.16 -19.00
CA GLY A 51 -17.14 -14.23 -18.00
C GLY A 51 -16.18 -13.94 -16.85
N ALA A 52 -15.52 -14.96 -16.30
CA ALA A 52 -14.51 -14.80 -15.25
C ALA A 52 -13.29 -14.01 -15.74
N ALA A 53 -12.87 -14.18 -16.99
CA ALA A 53 -11.82 -13.37 -17.61
C ALA A 53 -12.24 -11.90 -17.77
N ALA A 54 -13.49 -11.63 -18.17
CA ALA A 54 -14.03 -10.27 -18.21
C ALA A 54 -14.04 -9.62 -16.81
N VAL A 55 -14.48 -10.36 -15.79
CA VAL A 55 -14.43 -9.90 -14.39
C VAL A 55 -12.98 -9.66 -13.94
N ALA A 56 -12.03 -10.51 -14.33
CA ALA A 56 -10.60 -10.32 -14.03
C ALA A 56 -10.04 -9.04 -14.66
N VAL A 57 -10.41 -8.71 -15.90
CA VAL A 57 -10.01 -7.44 -16.54
C VAL A 57 -10.61 -6.26 -15.76
N CYS A 58 -11.90 -6.31 -15.41
CA CYS A 58 -12.52 -5.28 -14.58
C CYS A 58 -11.83 -5.14 -13.21
N ALA A 59 -11.46 -6.26 -12.59
CA ALA A 59 -10.72 -6.30 -11.33
C ALA A 59 -9.35 -5.63 -11.45
N LEU A 60 -8.64 -5.90 -12.55
CA LEU A 60 -7.35 -5.28 -12.83
C LEU A 60 -7.48 -3.75 -12.94
N LEU A 61 -8.47 -3.28 -13.70
CA LEU A 61 -8.75 -1.84 -13.85
C LEU A 61 -9.15 -1.21 -12.51
N TRP A 62 -9.92 -1.93 -11.68
CA TRP A 62 -10.31 -1.49 -10.35
C TRP A 62 -9.09 -1.34 -9.44
N ASN A 63 -8.22 -2.36 -9.38
CA ASN A 63 -7.05 -2.40 -8.50
C ASN A 63 -5.93 -1.45 -8.93
N ASP A 64 -5.79 -1.22 -10.24
CA ASP A 64 -4.79 -0.32 -10.78
C ASP A 64 -5.24 1.14 -10.75
N GLN A 65 -6.45 1.44 -11.22
CA GLN A 65 -6.87 2.82 -11.49
C GLN A 65 -7.81 3.39 -10.45
N LEU A 66 -8.84 2.64 -10.05
CA LEU A 66 -9.87 3.17 -9.16
C LEU A 66 -9.41 3.19 -7.70
N LEU A 67 -8.91 2.05 -7.21
CA LEU A 67 -8.50 1.87 -5.82
C LEU A 67 -7.46 2.91 -5.38
N PRO A 68 -6.35 3.15 -6.11
CA PRO A 68 -5.34 4.09 -5.67
C PRO A 68 -5.82 5.54 -5.71
N ARG A 69 -6.58 5.93 -6.75
CA ARG A 69 -7.13 7.28 -6.89
C ARG A 69 -8.17 7.58 -5.80
N ALA A 70 -9.02 6.61 -5.47
CA ALA A 70 -10.01 6.75 -4.41
C ALA A 70 -9.36 6.88 -3.03
N ASN A 71 -8.37 6.03 -2.72
CA ASN A 71 -7.65 6.09 -1.45
C ASN A 71 -6.87 7.40 -1.30
N HIS A 72 -6.17 7.85 -2.35
CA HIS A 72 -5.44 9.11 -2.32
C HIS A 72 -6.39 10.30 -2.09
N ARG A 73 -7.48 10.40 -2.87
CA ARG A 73 -8.51 11.44 -2.69
C ARG A 73 -9.11 11.43 -1.28
N LEU A 74 -9.37 10.25 -0.72
CA LEU A 74 -9.89 10.10 0.64
C LEU A 74 -8.89 10.65 1.66
N ARG A 75 -7.61 10.29 1.54
CA ARG A 75 -6.56 10.77 2.45
C ARG A 75 -6.40 12.28 2.36
N THR A 76 -6.27 12.82 1.15
CA THR A 76 -6.14 14.27 0.93
C THR A 76 -7.34 15.02 1.50
N LEU A 77 -8.56 14.52 1.26
CA LEU A 77 -9.77 15.11 1.83
C LEU A 77 -9.78 15.06 3.36
N LEU A 78 -9.33 13.95 3.97
CA LEU A 78 -9.23 13.84 5.43
C LEU A 78 -8.23 14.86 6.00
N VAL A 79 -7.08 15.05 5.35
CA VAL A 79 -6.09 16.06 5.74
C VAL A 79 -6.66 17.47 5.58
N ASP A 80 -7.32 17.76 4.47
CA ASP A 80 -7.94 19.07 4.20
C ASP A 80 -9.08 19.36 5.19
N ILE A 81 -9.87 18.35 5.60
CA ILE A 81 -10.90 18.47 6.64
C ILE A 81 -10.27 18.71 8.02
N GLN A 82 -9.20 17.99 8.36
CA GLN A 82 -8.48 18.18 9.63
C GLN A 82 -7.92 19.59 9.74
N ARG A 83 -7.40 20.16 8.65
CA ARG A 83 -6.93 21.56 8.60
C ARG A 83 -8.07 22.57 8.78
N LYS A 84 -9.28 22.29 8.27
CA LYS A 84 -10.46 23.17 8.41
C LYS A 84 -11.06 23.20 9.83
N LYS A 85 -10.83 22.18 10.66
CA LYS A 85 -11.31 22.15 12.05
C LYS A 85 -10.27 21.50 12.98
N PRO A 86 -9.19 22.22 13.35
CA PRO A 86 -8.19 21.69 14.28
C PRO A 86 -8.76 21.37 15.67
N SER A 87 -9.89 22.00 16.05
CA SER A 87 -10.64 21.64 17.27
C SER A 87 -11.14 20.18 17.27
N PHE A 88 -11.23 19.53 16.11
CA PHE A 88 -11.61 18.12 15.96
C PHE A 88 -10.44 17.15 16.21
N SER A 89 -9.19 17.62 16.15
CA SER A 89 -8.01 16.80 16.48
C SER A 89 -7.59 16.91 17.95
N LEU A 90 -8.04 17.95 18.67
CA LEU A 90 -7.76 18.11 20.10
C LEU A 90 -8.70 17.25 20.94
N LYS A 91 -8.15 16.28 21.67
CA LYS A 91 -8.89 15.47 22.64
C LYS A 91 -8.81 16.09 24.04
N GLU A 92 -9.94 16.12 24.74
CA GLU A 92 -9.99 16.52 26.14
C GLU A 92 -9.14 15.59 27.01
N GLN A 93 -8.57 16.12 28.09
CA GLN A 93 -7.78 15.38 29.10
C GLN A 93 -6.51 14.69 28.57
N VAL A 94 -6.19 14.84 27.28
CA VAL A 94 -5.00 14.28 26.65
C VAL A 94 -4.07 15.42 26.23
N ILE A 95 -2.76 15.15 26.28
CA ILE A 95 -1.75 16.07 25.74
C ILE A 95 -1.78 15.93 24.21
N ASN A 96 -2.24 16.96 23.51
CA ASN A 96 -2.31 16.99 22.06
C ASN A 96 -1.06 17.70 21.50
N GLU A 97 -0.51 17.17 20.42
CA GLU A 97 0.60 17.78 19.70
C GLU A 97 0.04 18.75 18.65
N VAL A 98 0.27 20.05 18.85
CA VAL A 98 -0.26 21.12 17.99
C VAL A 98 0.73 21.45 16.87
N ILE A 99 2.03 21.45 17.18
CA ILE A 99 3.14 21.47 16.22
C ILE A 99 4.09 20.32 16.60
N GLN A 100 4.46 19.50 15.61
CA GLN A 100 5.29 18.32 15.83
C GLN A 100 6.60 18.66 16.56
N GLY A 101 6.80 18.05 17.72
CA GLY A 101 8.01 18.15 18.54
C GLY A 101 8.23 19.47 19.28
N GLN A 102 7.35 20.47 19.10
CA GLN A 102 7.59 21.84 19.58
C GLN A 102 6.50 22.35 20.52
N PHE A 103 5.23 22.04 20.25
CA PHE A 103 4.11 22.68 20.95
C PHE A 103 3.03 21.65 21.33
N PHE A 104 2.82 21.48 22.63
CA PHE A 104 1.83 20.55 23.17
C PHE A 104 0.76 21.28 23.98
N LEU A 105 -0.51 20.89 23.79
CA LEU A 105 -1.66 21.50 24.45
C LEU A 105 -2.52 20.43 25.12
N ARG A 106 -2.77 20.63 26.41
CA ARG A 106 -3.75 19.87 27.19
C ARG A 106 -4.84 20.82 27.66
N ALA A 107 -6.09 20.39 27.56
CA ALA A 107 -7.23 21.09 28.15
C ALA A 107 -8.14 20.06 28.83
N ALA A 108 -8.69 20.40 30.00
CA ALA A 108 -9.61 19.51 30.69
C ALA A 108 -10.98 19.44 29.98
N ARG A 109 -11.45 20.57 29.43
CA ARG A 109 -12.69 20.67 28.65
C ARG A 109 -12.49 21.60 27.46
N ILE A 110 -13.05 21.21 26.31
CA ILE A 110 -13.01 21.93 25.05
C ILE A 110 -14.44 22.08 24.54
N ASP A 111 -14.94 23.31 24.48
CA ASP A 111 -16.24 23.59 23.86
C ASP A 111 -16.04 23.94 22.37
N PRO A 112 -16.43 23.06 21.44
CA PRO A 112 -16.25 23.29 20.00
C PRO A 112 -17.20 24.33 19.41
N ALA A 113 -18.31 24.65 20.08
CA ALA A 113 -19.26 25.66 19.62
C ALA A 113 -18.78 27.08 19.95
N THR A 114 -18.19 27.26 21.13
CA THR A 114 -17.74 28.57 21.62
C THR A 114 -16.22 28.81 21.49
N ASN A 115 -15.45 27.79 21.09
CA ASN A 115 -13.98 27.77 21.08
C ASN A 115 -13.34 28.12 22.43
N ARG A 116 -14.03 27.77 23.53
CA ARG A 116 -13.53 27.98 24.89
C ARG A 116 -12.85 26.72 25.41
N LEU A 117 -11.76 26.94 26.13
CA LEU A 117 -10.97 25.92 26.79
C LEU A 117 -11.04 26.16 28.31
N LYS A 118 -11.06 25.09 29.10
CA LYS A 118 -10.89 25.14 30.56
C LYS A 118 -9.70 24.30 31.00
N GLU A 119 -9.00 24.81 32.01
CA GLU A 119 -7.79 24.22 32.59
C GLU A 119 -6.78 23.86 31.51
N VAL A 120 -6.22 24.90 30.91
CA VAL A 120 -5.29 24.78 29.79
C VAL A 120 -3.88 24.66 30.33
N THR A 121 -3.15 23.67 29.85
CA THR A 121 -1.71 23.55 30.06
C THR A 121 -1.03 23.44 28.71
N ILE A 122 -0.11 24.35 28.43
CA ILE A 122 0.69 24.37 27.22
C ILE A 122 2.12 24.06 27.59
N TYR A 123 2.74 23.13 26.86
CA TYR A 123 4.16 22.87 26.92
C TYR A 123 4.79 23.41 25.64
N ASP A 124 5.64 24.42 25.81
CA ASP A 124 6.35 25.06 24.73
C ASP A 124 7.84 24.67 24.82
N LEU A 125 8.25 23.95 23.79
CA LEU A 125 9.56 23.34 23.59
C LEU A 125 10.20 23.85 22.29
N GLU A 126 9.75 25.00 21.76
CA GLU A 126 10.31 25.61 20.55
C GLU A 126 11.80 25.95 20.73
N ASP A 127 12.19 26.44 21.91
CA ASP A 127 13.58 26.74 22.25
C ASP A 127 14.24 25.56 23.00
N ALA A 128 15.33 25.03 22.44
CA ALA A 128 16.05 23.89 23.02
C ALA A 128 16.71 24.21 24.37
N GLU A 129 17.00 25.49 24.63
CA GLU A 129 17.66 25.97 25.86
C GLU A 129 16.66 26.49 26.90
N ARG A 130 15.41 26.76 26.52
CA ARG A 130 14.36 27.28 27.40
C ARG A 130 13.07 26.50 27.26
N ARG A 131 12.65 25.85 28.34
CA ARG A 131 11.36 25.16 28.39
C ARG A 131 10.34 26.02 29.11
N ARG A 132 9.18 26.23 28.49
CA ARG A 132 8.08 26.98 29.09
C ARG A 132 6.87 26.07 29.32
N ILE A 133 6.31 26.14 30.51
CA ILE A 133 5.01 25.54 30.85
C ILE A 133 4.05 26.68 31.16
N ILE A 134 2.96 26.77 30.41
CA ILE A 134 1.97 27.83 30.56
C ILE A 134 0.67 27.19 31.03
N ALA A 135 0.28 27.49 32.27
CA ALA A 135 -0.97 27.02 32.85
C ALA A 135 -1.98 28.18 32.92
N ALA A 136 -3.25 27.92 32.63
CA ALA A 136 -4.31 28.91 32.73
C ALA A 136 -5.67 28.27 33.07
N ASP A 137 -6.50 28.97 33.82
CA ASP A 137 -7.82 28.50 34.23
C ASP A 137 -8.78 28.39 33.05
N SER A 138 -8.71 29.33 32.12
CA SER A 138 -9.52 29.32 30.90
C SER A 138 -8.78 29.90 29.71
N GLY A 139 -9.24 29.55 28.52
CA GLY A 139 -8.70 30.09 27.29
C GLY A 139 -9.74 30.17 26.19
N ARG A 140 -9.44 30.91 25.14
CA ARG A 140 -10.19 30.89 23.88
C ARG A 140 -9.24 30.73 22.71
N MET A 141 -9.70 29.98 21.72
CA MET A 141 -8.99 29.76 20.47
C MET A 141 -9.65 30.60 19.37
N ALA A 142 -8.85 31.36 18.63
CA ALA A 142 -9.34 32.13 17.49
C ALA A 142 -8.30 32.14 16.38
N TYR A 143 -8.72 32.08 15.13
CA TYR A 143 -7.82 32.20 13.98
C TYR A 143 -7.70 33.65 13.53
N THR A 144 -6.55 33.99 12.94
CA THR A 144 -6.36 35.25 12.22
C THR A 144 -7.36 35.35 11.05
N PRO A 145 -7.85 36.55 10.68
CA PRO A 145 -8.55 36.73 9.41
C PRO A 145 -7.68 36.23 8.24
N GLY A 146 -8.17 35.27 7.45
CA GLY A 146 -7.37 34.54 6.44
C GLY A 146 -6.84 33.18 6.91
N GLY A 147 -7.01 32.86 8.19
CA GLY A 147 -6.89 31.52 8.74
C GLY A 147 -5.48 31.03 9.04
N THR A 148 -4.41 31.76 8.73
CA THR A 148 -3.01 31.26 8.71
C THR A 148 -2.42 30.88 10.08
N ASP A 149 -2.82 31.60 11.13
CA ASP A 149 -2.27 31.41 12.47
C ASP A 149 -3.39 31.26 13.50
N LEU A 150 -3.12 30.44 14.52
CA LEU A 150 -3.99 30.23 15.67
C LEU A 150 -3.55 31.13 16.84
N TYR A 151 -4.46 31.94 17.35
CA TYR A 151 -4.30 32.69 18.58
C TYR A 151 -4.98 31.99 19.75
N LEU A 152 -4.19 31.68 20.77
CA LEU A 152 -4.66 31.21 22.07
C LEU A 152 -4.66 32.41 23.02
N THR A 153 -5.84 32.88 23.41
CA THR A 153 -5.97 33.89 24.48
C THR A 153 -6.29 33.17 25.77
N LEU A 154 -5.29 33.04 26.63
CA LEU A 154 -5.38 32.45 27.96
C LEU A 154 -5.73 33.52 28.98
N LEU A 155 -6.54 33.14 29.96
CA LEU A 155 -7.08 34.00 31.00
C LEU A 155 -6.71 33.41 32.36
N HIS A 156 -6.15 34.24 33.23
CA HIS A 156 -5.72 33.93 34.60
C HIS A 156 -4.84 32.69 34.68
N GLY A 157 -3.53 32.91 34.69
CA GLY A 157 -2.58 31.82 34.66
C GLY A 157 -1.16 32.22 35.02
N ASP A 158 -0.25 31.28 34.86
CA ASP A 158 1.18 31.49 35.06
C ASP A 158 2.04 30.80 34.00
N ILE A 159 3.17 31.44 33.71
CA ILE A 159 4.22 30.94 32.83
C ILE A 159 5.39 30.53 33.72
N GLN A 160 5.81 29.28 33.59
CA GLN A 160 6.95 28.70 34.27
C GLN A 160 8.05 28.48 33.25
N GLU A 161 9.19 29.14 33.41
CA GLU A 161 10.33 29.03 32.51
C GLU A 161 11.53 28.45 33.25
N VAL A 162 12.15 27.44 32.63
CA VAL A 162 13.39 26.81 33.11
C VAL A 162 14.43 26.83 32.00
N LYS A 163 15.62 27.36 32.31
CA LYS A 163 16.78 27.36 31.41
C LYS A 163 17.55 26.06 31.57
N ARG A 164 17.85 25.38 30.46
CA ARG A 164 18.56 24.10 30.47
C ARG A 164 19.98 24.24 31.04
N ALA A 165 20.65 25.36 30.76
CA ALA A 165 21.99 25.66 31.26
C ALA A 165 22.05 25.96 32.78
N GLN A 166 20.93 26.37 33.39
CA GLN A 166 20.84 26.77 34.81
C GLN A 166 19.50 26.27 35.39
N PRO A 167 19.39 24.95 35.68
CA PRO A 167 18.13 24.34 36.11
C PRO A 167 17.69 24.80 37.51
N ASP A 168 18.57 25.43 38.27
CA ASP A 168 18.34 26.04 39.58
C ASP A 168 17.61 27.39 39.49
N GLN A 169 17.62 28.04 38.31
CA GLN A 169 16.87 29.27 38.08
C GLN A 169 15.48 28.97 37.52
N PHE A 170 14.48 29.17 38.37
CA PHE A 170 13.07 29.03 38.03
C PHE A 170 12.39 30.41 37.97
N ASN A 171 11.87 30.77 36.80
CA ASN A 171 11.12 32.00 36.63
C ASN A 171 9.62 31.70 36.52
N ARG A 172 8.82 32.35 37.36
CA ARG A 172 7.35 32.27 37.31
C ARG A 172 6.74 33.64 37.06
N THR A 173 5.94 33.75 36.00
CA THR A 173 5.26 34.99 35.61
C THR A 173 3.75 34.79 35.63
N PHE A 174 3.05 35.52 36.50
CA PHE A 174 1.58 35.51 36.54
C PHE A 174 1.00 36.47 35.50
N PHE A 175 -0.13 36.11 34.90
CA PHE A 175 -0.82 36.94 33.93
C PHE A 175 -2.34 36.86 34.10
N ASP A 176 -3.02 37.99 33.91
CA ASP A 176 -4.48 38.02 33.77
C ASP A 176 -4.92 37.63 32.37
N VAL A 177 -4.18 38.11 31.35
CA VAL A 177 -4.42 37.78 29.94
C VAL A 177 -3.09 37.54 29.27
N ASN A 178 -2.93 36.36 28.65
CA ASN A 178 -1.78 36.06 27.81
C ASN A 178 -2.28 35.63 26.42
N ARG A 179 -1.70 36.19 25.37
CA ARG A 179 -2.06 35.86 23.98
C ARG A 179 -0.86 35.23 23.29
N ILE A 180 -0.98 33.95 22.96
CA ILE A 180 0.04 33.18 22.27
C ILE A 180 -0.38 33.01 20.82
N ARG A 181 0.54 33.29 19.89
CA ARG A 181 0.37 33.02 18.46
C ARG A 181 1.08 31.72 18.14
N VAL A 182 0.35 30.77 17.58
CA VAL A 182 0.89 29.53 17.03
C VAL A 182 0.82 29.65 15.51
N ALA A 183 1.97 29.84 14.89
CA ALA A 183 2.08 30.11 13.45
C ALA A 183 1.92 28.82 12.62
N GLY A 184 1.39 28.95 11.40
CA GLY A 184 1.34 27.84 10.44
C GLY A 184 0.16 26.87 10.59
N ILE A 185 -0.83 27.22 11.41
CA ILE A 185 -2.06 26.43 11.60
C ILE A 185 -3.16 27.07 10.77
N SER A 186 -3.19 26.74 9.48
CA SER A 186 -4.18 27.28 8.54
C SER A 186 -5.59 26.69 8.77
N ASN A 187 -6.60 27.53 8.95
CA ASN A 187 -8.03 27.17 9.08
C ASN A 187 -8.81 27.30 7.76
N SER A 188 -8.16 27.70 6.67
CA SER A 188 -8.79 27.72 5.34
C SER A 188 -8.74 26.32 4.74
N PHE A 189 -9.86 25.86 4.16
CA PHE A 189 -9.86 24.69 3.31
C PHE A 189 -9.05 25.02 2.06
N VAL A 190 -7.78 24.63 2.07
CA VAL A 190 -6.94 24.61 0.87
C VAL A 190 -7.06 23.21 0.31
N LYS A 191 -7.77 23.07 -0.81
CA LYS A 191 -7.78 21.81 -1.54
C LYS A 191 -6.35 21.53 -1.98
N THR A 192 -5.77 20.43 -1.49
CA THR A 192 -4.44 20.05 -1.97
C THR A 192 -4.59 19.58 -3.42
N GLU A 193 -4.12 20.40 -4.37
CA GLU A 193 -4.23 20.10 -5.81
C GLU A 193 -3.26 18.99 -6.23
N GLU A 194 -2.07 18.96 -5.64
CA GLU A 194 -1.05 17.94 -5.87
C GLU A 194 -0.39 17.53 -4.55
N ASP A 195 -0.71 16.33 -4.06
CA ASP A 195 0.07 15.66 -3.01
C ASP A 195 1.06 14.70 -3.69
N PRO A 196 2.37 15.02 -3.72
CA PRO A 196 3.37 14.18 -4.36
C PRO A 196 3.61 12.89 -3.58
N TYR A 197 3.29 12.86 -2.28
CA TYR A 197 3.51 11.71 -1.43
C TYR A 197 2.33 10.74 -1.52
N ARG A 198 2.61 9.48 -1.85
CA ARG A 198 1.60 8.42 -1.93
C ARG A 198 2.12 7.18 -1.24
N GLY A 199 1.32 6.61 -0.36
CA GLY A 199 1.62 5.29 0.21
C GLY A 199 1.47 4.18 -0.85
N ASP A 200 1.96 2.99 -0.54
CA ASP A 200 2.02 1.85 -1.47
C ASP A 200 0.64 1.52 -2.08
N ARG A 201 -0.43 1.63 -1.27
CA ARG A 201 -1.83 1.41 -1.67
C ARG A 201 -2.51 2.61 -2.35
N GLU A 202 -1.80 3.70 -2.57
CA GLU A 202 -2.23 4.92 -3.28
C GLU A 202 -1.53 5.08 -4.65
N MET A 203 -0.69 4.12 -5.03
CA MET A 203 0.03 4.11 -6.30
C MET A 203 -0.59 3.17 -7.35
N THR A 204 -0.59 3.64 -8.60
CA THR A 204 -0.88 2.83 -9.80
C THR A 204 0.33 1.98 -10.18
N VAL A 205 0.14 0.90 -10.94
CA VAL A 205 1.21 0.01 -11.44
C VAL A 205 2.28 0.79 -12.21
N CYS A 206 1.91 1.70 -13.13
CA CYS A 206 2.90 2.54 -13.84
C CYS A 206 3.82 3.35 -12.90
N ARG A 207 3.27 3.87 -11.79
CA ARG A 207 4.03 4.64 -10.79
C ARG A 207 4.94 3.72 -10.00
N MET A 208 4.44 2.56 -9.57
CA MET A 208 5.24 1.55 -8.88
C MET A 208 6.37 1.01 -9.78
N GLU A 209 6.13 0.78 -11.08
CA GLU A 209 7.18 0.39 -12.04
C GLU A 209 8.30 1.45 -12.13
N ARG A 210 7.93 2.74 -12.09
CA ARG A 210 8.90 3.83 -12.04
C ARG A 210 9.69 3.81 -10.74
N GLU A 211 9.03 3.64 -9.58
CA GLU A 211 9.73 3.54 -8.29
C GLU A 211 10.67 2.34 -8.22
N VAL A 212 10.27 1.19 -8.78
CA VAL A 212 11.14 0.00 -8.92
C VAL A 212 12.35 0.32 -9.79
N ALA A 213 12.15 0.96 -10.95
CA ALA A 213 13.26 1.33 -11.84
C ALA A 213 14.21 2.32 -11.15
N MET A 214 13.69 3.30 -10.42
CA MET A 214 14.48 4.25 -9.65
C MET A 214 15.25 3.58 -8.50
N ALA A 215 14.61 2.66 -7.77
CA ALA A 215 15.25 1.89 -6.69
C ALA A 215 16.37 0.98 -7.22
N ARG A 216 16.17 0.32 -8.37
CA ARG A 216 17.23 -0.48 -9.02
C ARG A 216 18.39 0.38 -9.52
N LEU A 217 18.12 1.59 -10.03
CA LEU A 217 19.17 2.55 -10.38
C LEU A 217 19.95 3.01 -9.14
N ASP A 218 19.27 3.26 -8.03
CA ASP A 218 19.88 3.63 -6.74
C ASP A 218 20.75 2.50 -6.18
N GLU A 219 20.30 1.24 -6.29
CA GLU A 219 21.11 0.05 -5.96
C GLU A 219 22.39 -0.02 -6.81
N ALA A 220 22.27 0.17 -8.13
CA ALA A 220 23.41 0.16 -9.04
C ALA A 220 24.41 1.31 -8.74
N ARG A 221 23.90 2.50 -8.43
CA ARG A 221 24.72 3.66 -8.02
C ARG A 221 25.42 3.40 -6.69
N ALA A 222 24.71 2.89 -5.69
CA ALA A 222 25.29 2.55 -4.40
C ALA A 222 26.42 1.50 -4.54
N HIS A 223 26.24 0.50 -5.40
CA HIS A 223 27.31 -0.46 -5.70
C HIS A 223 28.51 0.17 -6.40
N HIS A 224 28.29 1.07 -7.35
CA HIS A 224 29.37 1.77 -8.05
C HIS A 224 30.13 2.71 -7.09
N GLN A 225 29.40 3.46 -6.26
CA GLN A 225 29.95 4.36 -5.24
C GLN A 225 30.71 3.59 -4.15
N ALA A 226 30.20 2.44 -3.70
CA ALA A 226 30.91 1.56 -2.76
C ALA A 226 32.26 1.08 -3.33
N ARG A 227 32.28 0.62 -4.60
CA ARG A 227 33.52 0.19 -5.27
C ARG A 227 34.49 1.35 -5.45
N TRP A 228 33.99 2.52 -5.86
CA TRP A 228 34.80 3.72 -6.01
C TRP A 228 35.40 4.13 -4.66
N ALA A 229 34.60 4.19 -3.60
CA ALA A 229 35.05 4.54 -2.24
C ALA A 229 36.13 3.57 -1.75
N MET A 230 35.92 2.26 -1.90
CA MET A 230 36.91 1.25 -1.54
C MET A 230 38.21 1.41 -2.34
N SER A 231 38.12 1.68 -3.65
CA SER A 231 39.30 1.93 -4.47
C SER A 231 40.03 3.22 -4.06
N ALA A 232 39.31 4.29 -3.73
CA ALA A 232 39.88 5.56 -3.30
C ALA A 232 40.61 5.41 -1.96
N ASP A 233 40.05 4.67 -1.01
CA ASP A 233 40.70 4.39 0.27
C ASP A 233 41.96 3.52 0.10
N LEU A 234 41.94 2.53 -0.78
CA LEU A 234 43.14 1.74 -1.12
C LEU A 234 44.25 2.60 -1.73
N HIS A 235 43.91 3.52 -2.65
CA HIS A 235 44.89 4.44 -3.24
C HIS A 235 45.48 5.36 -2.16
N ARG A 236 44.66 5.90 -1.27
CA ARG A 236 45.12 6.72 -0.14
C ARG A 236 46.08 5.95 0.78
N LEU A 237 45.76 4.70 1.12
CA LEU A 237 46.63 3.84 1.92
C LEU A 237 47.97 3.53 1.23
N ALA A 238 47.96 3.43 -0.11
CA ALA A 238 49.16 3.23 -0.92
C ALA A 238 49.92 4.52 -1.24
N GLY A 239 49.46 5.70 -0.77
CA GLY A 239 50.06 6.99 -1.10
C GLY A 239 49.86 7.44 -2.55
N LEU A 240 48.88 6.86 -3.26
CA LEU A 240 48.53 7.16 -4.64
C LEU A 240 47.38 8.18 -4.73
N VAL A 241 47.30 8.92 -5.85
CA VAL A 241 46.17 9.82 -6.15
C VAL A 241 44.90 8.97 -6.38
N PRO A 242 43.76 9.29 -5.74
CA PRO A 242 42.52 8.54 -5.93
C PRO A 242 41.95 8.72 -7.35
N PRO A 243 41.16 7.74 -7.85
CA PRO A 243 40.54 7.86 -9.15
C PRO A 243 39.57 9.05 -9.21
N PRO A 244 39.42 9.70 -10.38
CA PRO A 244 38.51 10.83 -10.53
C PRO A 244 37.07 10.41 -10.22
N ILE A 245 36.31 11.33 -9.60
CA ILE A 245 34.87 11.14 -9.39
C ILE A 245 34.21 11.19 -10.76
N VAL A 246 33.54 10.11 -11.15
CA VAL A 246 32.67 10.11 -12.33
C VAL A 246 31.33 10.69 -11.87
N PRO A 247 30.96 11.92 -12.28
CA PRO A 247 29.67 12.47 -11.90
C PRO A 247 28.57 11.59 -12.48
N ASP A 248 27.63 11.18 -11.62
CA ASP A 248 26.44 10.48 -12.06
C ASP A 248 25.78 11.31 -13.17
N SER A 249 25.64 10.72 -14.38
CA SER A 249 24.99 11.39 -15.50
C SER A 249 23.62 11.89 -15.04
N ALA A 250 23.31 13.18 -15.29
CA ALA A 250 22.06 13.81 -14.88
C ALA A 250 20.88 12.88 -15.17
N SER A 251 20.17 12.49 -14.11
CA SER A 251 19.20 11.40 -14.11
C SER A 251 18.10 11.63 -15.15
N SER A 252 18.15 10.92 -16.27
CA SER A 252 17.00 10.77 -17.15
C SER A 252 16.01 9.82 -16.49
N ASP A 253 14.73 10.17 -16.51
CA ASP A 253 13.66 9.30 -16.04
C ASP A 253 13.72 7.93 -16.75
N PRO A 254 13.55 6.81 -16.02
CA PRO A 254 13.58 5.49 -16.64
C PRO A 254 12.43 5.34 -17.65
N PRO A 255 12.66 4.66 -18.79
CA PRO A 255 11.61 4.45 -19.78
C PRO A 255 10.45 3.64 -19.18
N PRO A 256 9.20 3.93 -19.58
CA PRO A 256 8.03 3.24 -19.05
C PRO A 256 8.05 1.74 -19.37
N GLY A 257 7.57 0.93 -18.43
CA GLY A 257 7.45 -0.52 -18.57
C GLY A 257 6.49 -0.95 -19.69
N PRO A 258 6.52 -2.24 -20.08
CA PRO A 258 5.67 -2.75 -21.17
C PRO A 258 4.18 -2.61 -20.86
N TYR A 259 3.77 -2.85 -19.61
CA TYR A 259 2.40 -2.61 -19.15
C TYR A 259 2.02 -1.14 -19.32
N CYS A 260 2.86 -0.23 -18.86
CA CYS A 260 2.57 1.19 -18.94
C CYS A 260 2.51 1.69 -20.39
N ARG A 261 3.37 1.20 -21.29
CA ARG A 261 3.30 1.50 -22.73
C ARG A 261 2.01 1.01 -23.36
N LEU A 262 1.58 -0.22 -23.02
CA LEU A 262 0.30 -0.76 -23.49
C LEU A 262 -0.86 0.09 -22.96
N TRP A 263 -0.86 0.39 -21.67
CA TRP A 263 -1.89 1.21 -21.03
C TRP A 263 -2.01 2.60 -21.67
N GLN A 264 -0.88 3.29 -21.89
CA GLN A 264 -0.85 4.59 -22.56
C GLN A 264 -1.41 4.53 -23.99
N ARG A 265 -1.13 3.45 -24.74
CA ARG A 265 -1.70 3.24 -26.08
C ARG A 265 -3.22 3.03 -26.03
N VAL A 266 -3.69 2.19 -25.11
CA VAL A 266 -5.13 1.91 -24.94
C VAL A 266 -5.87 3.18 -24.51
N VAL A 267 -5.34 3.89 -23.52
CA VAL A 267 -5.94 5.15 -23.04
C VAL A 267 -5.92 6.21 -24.13
N GLY A 268 -4.83 6.37 -24.87
CA GLY A 268 -4.73 7.33 -25.97
C GLY A 268 -5.62 7.01 -27.16
N TRP A 269 -6.15 5.79 -27.26
CA TRP A 269 -7.16 5.41 -28.24
C TRP A 269 -8.59 5.68 -27.76
N VAL A 270 -8.84 5.52 -26.45
CA VAL A 270 -10.19 5.64 -25.85
C VAL A 270 -10.53 7.06 -25.41
N LEU A 271 -9.58 7.79 -24.82
CA LEU A 271 -9.77 9.18 -24.40
C LEU A 271 -9.26 10.12 -25.49
N PRO A 272 -10.00 11.19 -25.84
CA PRO A 272 -9.46 12.24 -26.69
C PRO A 272 -8.18 12.78 -26.04
N LYS A 273 -7.15 13.03 -26.85
CA LYS A 273 -5.93 13.69 -26.37
C LYS A 273 -6.37 15.00 -25.71
N GLU A 274 -6.31 15.07 -24.39
CA GLU A 274 -6.30 16.36 -23.71
C GLU A 274 -5.11 17.12 -24.33
N ALA A 275 -5.40 18.29 -24.92
CA ALA A 275 -4.36 19.15 -25.47
C ALA A 275 -3.32 19.33 -24.37
N ASP A 276 -2.06 19.01 -24.67
CA ASP A 276 -0.95 19.17 -23.74
C ASP A 276 -1.07 20.54 -23.09
N ALA A 277 -1.51 20.59 -21.83
CA ALA A 277 -1.39 21.78 -21.03
C ALA A 277 0.11 22.10 -21.08
N GLN A 278 0.44 23.25 -21.67
CA GLN A 278 1.81 23.70 -21.88
C GLN A 278 2.60 23.36 -20.63
N THR A 279 3.55 22.44 -20.77
CA THR A 279 4.51 22.15 -19.71
C THR A 279 5.02 23.52 -19.27
N PRO A 280 4.80 23.95 -18.01
CA PRO A 280 5.21 25.28 -17.58
C PRO A 280 6.67 25.41 -17.98
N ALA A 281 6.96 26.43 -18.81
CA ALA A 281 8.23 26.58 -19.49
C ALA A 281 9.34 26.23 -18.49
N ARG A 282 10.11 25.16 -18.78
CA ARG A 282 11.31 24.84 -18.02
C ARG A 282 12.06 26.16 -17.94
N ARG A 283 12.15 26.75 -16.74
CA ARG A 283 12.99 27.93 -16.55
C ARG A 283 14.34 27.56 -17.16
N PRO A 284 14.91 28.39 -18.06
CA PRO A 284 16.25 28.13 -18.54
C PRO A 284 17.12 27.87 -17.31
N PRO A 285 17.97 26.82 -17.33
CA PRO A 285 18.85 26.55 -16.21
C PRO A 285 19.54 27.87 -15.86
N PRO A 286 19.61 28.26 -14.57
CA PRO A 286 20.35 29.45 -14.20
C PRO A 286 21.72 29.37 -14.87
N PRO A 287 22.24 30.50 -15.41
CA PRO A 287 23.56 30.50 -16.03
C PRO A 287 24.52 29.79 -15.06
N PRO A 288 25.43 28.95 -15.57
CA PRO A 288 26.30 28.15 -14.71
C PRO A 288 26.88 29.09 -13.67
N ALA A 289 26.47 28.90 -12.42
CA ALA A 289 27.07 29.63 -11.33
C ALA A 289 28.56 29.38 -11.50
N PHE A 290 29.35 30.46 -11.58
CA PHE A 290 30.80 30.35 -11.49
C PHE A 290 31.10 29.31 -10.41
N PRO A 291 32.00 28.35 -10.64
CA PRO A 291 32.37 27.40 -9.61
C PRO A 291 32.86 28.23 -8.42
N THR A 292 31.96 28.53 -7.49
CA THR A 292 32.33 28.92 -6.16
C THR A 292 33.08 27.70 -5.72
N LEU A 293 34.39 27.83 -5.62
CA LEU A 293 35.23 27.00 -4.78
C LEU A 293 34.67 27.16 -3.36
N ARG A 294 33.49 26.58 -3.11
CA ARG A 294 33.19 26.02 -1.82
C ARG A 294 34.28 24.98 -1.70
N PRO A 295 35.24 25.12 -0.77
CA PRO A 295 35.97 23.93 -0.39
C PRO A 295 34.86 22.92 -0.07
N GLU A 296 34.77 21.85 -0.86
CA GLU A 296 34.08 20.68 -0.36
C GLU A 296 34.65 20.46 1.04
N PRO A 297 33.81 20.23 2.06
CA PRO A 297 34.37 19.79 3.33
C PRO A 297 35.25 18.60 2.98
N VAL A 298 36.56 18.80 3.07
CA VAL A 298 37.54 17.75 2.88
C VAL A 298 37.24 16.86 4.06
N SER A 299 36.36 15.88 3.86
CA SER A 299 35.96 14.94 4.89
C SER A 299 37.25 14.33 5.40
N PRO A 300 37.71 14.70 6.60
CA PRO A 300 38.84 14.04 7.18
C PRO A 300 38.25 12.75 7.71
N LEU A 301 38.51 11.63 7.04
CA LEU A 301 38.76 10.34 7.66
C LEU A 301 38.74 9.29 6.56
N ILE A 302 39.75 8.44 6.58
CA ILE A 302 39.57 7.03 6.23
C ILE A 302 38.36 6.56 7.06
N THR A 303 37.19 6.40 6.45
CA THR A 303 36.00 5.87 7.12
C THR A 303 35.82 4.43 6.67
N PRO A 304 36.20 3.44 7.52
CA PRO A 304 35.81 2.04 7.32
C PRO A 304 34.30 1.85 7.12
N SER A 305 33.50 2.86 7.50
CA SER A 305 32.04 2.92 7.36
C SER A 305 31.53 3.44 6.02
N ALA A 306 32.36 4.02 5.14
CA ALA A 306 31.89 4.53 3.84
C ALA A 306 31.37 3.40 2.94
N GLY A 307 32.13 2.30 2.84
CA GLY A 307 31.68 1.09 2.14
C GLY A 307 30.45 0.44 2.79
N PHE A 308 30.42 0.38 4.12
CA PHE A 308 29.30 -0.22 4.87
C PHE A 308 27.99 0.59 4.73
N GLY A 309 28.08 1.92 4.69
CA GLY A 309 26.95 2.81 4.46
C GLY A 309 26.33 2.61 3.08
N GLU A 310 27.17 2.54 2.05
CA GLU A 310 26.71 2.30 0.68
C GLU A 310 26.18 0.87 0.48
N GLU A 311 26.76 -0.15 1.14
CA GLU A 311 26.18 -1.50 1.14
C GLU A 311 24.80 -1.56 1.80
N THR A 312 24.62 -0.85 2.91
CA THR A 312 23.33 -0.76 3.60
C THR A 312 22.32 -0.04 2.72
N ARG A 313 22.73 1.04 2.04
CA ARG A 313 21.90 1.75 1.05
C ARG A 313 21.51 0.85 -0.11
N ALA A 314 22.44 0.07 -0.66
CA ALA A 314 22.17 -0.88 -1.75
C ALA A 314 21.15 -1.94 -1.33
N LYS A 315 21.33 -2.55 -0.14
CA LYS A 315 20.36 -3.51 0.42
C LYS A 315 18.99 -2.88 0.63
N GLY A 316 18.93 -1.66 1.17
CA GLY A 316 17.67 -0.93 1.36
C GLY A 316 16.99 -0.55 0.05
N ALA A 317 17.74 -0.17 -0.98
CA ALA A 317 17.21 0.09 -2.32
C ALA A 317 16.63 -1.19 -2.96
N ARG A 318 17.34 -2.31 -2.84
CA ARG A 318 16.87 -3.61 -3.31
C ARG A 318 15.58 -4.06 -2.61
N GLN A 319 15.49 -3.87 -1.29
CA GLN A 319 14.28 -4.22 -0.54
C GLN A 319 13.10 -3.32 -0.92
N ARG A 320 13.31 -2.01 -1.11
CA ARG A 320 12.26 -1.10 -1.63
C ARG A 320 11.76 -1.53 -3.01
N ALA A 321 12.67 -1.93 -3.90
CA ALA A 321 12.29 -2.47 -5.21
C ALA A 321 11.43 -3.73 -5.06
N ALA A 322 11.83 -4.65 -4.18
CA ALA A 322 11.10 -5.88 -3.91
C ALA A 322 9.67 -5.62 -3.42
N THR A 323 9.49 -4.72 -2.45
CA THR A 323 8.16 -4.38 -1.91
C THR A 323 7.22 -3.83 -2.99
N TYR A 324 7.71 -2.94 -3.86
CA TYR A 324 6.89 -2.45 -4.97
C TYR A 324 6.61 -3.51 -6.02
N GLU A 325 7.57 -4.40 -6.30
CA GLU A 325 7.35 -5.54 -7.20
C GLU A 325 6.30 -6.50 -6.63
N VAL A 326 6.33 -6.79 -5.33
CA VAL A 326 5.33 -7.61 -4.65
C VAL A 326 3.95 -6.98 -4.80
N GLU A 327 3.79 -5.69 -4.51
CA GLU A 327 2.52 -4.98 -4.67
C GLU A 327 2.01 -4.96 -6.12
N ILE A 328 2.89 -4.81 -7.11
CA ILE A 328 2.52 -4.93 -8.54
C ILE A 328 1.99 -6.35 -8.83
N GLN A 329 2.74 -7.38 -8.43
CA GLN A 329 2.36 -8.77 -8.69
C GLN A 329 1.11 -9.17 -7.92
N LYS A 330 0.88 -8.64 -6.72
CA LYS A 330 -0.32 -8.83 -5.91
C LYS A 330 -1.57 -8.32 -6.60
N LYS A 331 -1.53 -7.12 -7.19
CA LYS A 331 -2.67 -6.57 -7.96
C LYS A 331 -3.04 -7.44 -9.15
N LEU A 332 -2.03 -7.95 -9.86
CA LEU A 332 -2.19 -8.87 -10.99
C LEU A 332 -2.73 -10.23 -10.52
N ALA A 333 -2.17 -10.79 -9.45
CA ALA A 333 -2.55 -12.07 -8.89
C ALA A 333 -4.01 -12.07 -8.38
N LEU A 334 -4.44 -11.01 -7.68
CA LEU A 334 -5.83 -10.87 -7.23
C LEU A 334 -6.82 -10.78 -8.40
N ALA A 335 -6.46 -10.11 -9.48
CA ALA A 335 -7.28 -10.08 -10.69
C ALA A 335 -7.36 -11.46 -11.35
N ALA A 336 -6.21 -12.13 -11.52
CA ALA A 336 -6.12 -13.47 -12.10
C ALA A 336 -6.84 -14.54 -11.26
N ALA A 337 -6.94 -14.34 -9.93
CA ALA A 337 -7.64 -15.24 -9.03
C ALA A 337 -9.12 -15.44 -9.40
N CYS A 338 -9.76 -14.45 -10.05
CA CYS A 338 -11.14 -14.61 -10.53
C CYS A 338 -11.28 -15.79 -11.51
N ILE A 339 -10.31 -15.96 -12.43
CA ILE A 339 -10.29 -17.05 -13.40
C ILE A 339 -9.98 -18.37 -12.69
N VAL A 340 -8.99 -18.36 -11.80
CA VAL A 340 -8.55 -19.54 -11.04
C VAL A 340 -9.67 -20.08 -10.14
N PHE A 341 -10.41 -19.19 -9.48
CA PHE A 341 -11.53 -19.57 -8.63
C PHE A 341 -12.72 -20.09 -9.42
N ALA A 342 -13.01 -19.52 -10.59
CA ALA A 342 -13.97 -20.12 -11.51
C ALA A 342 -13.53 -21.54 -11.93
N LEU A 343 -12.24 -21.72 -12.22
CA LEU A 343 -11.70 -23.02 -12.64
C LEU A 343 -11.83 -24.12 -11.58
N ILE A 344 -11.69 -23.78 -10.30
CA ILE A 344 -11.89 -24.72 -9.19
C ILE A 344 -13.37 -24.92 -8.86
N GLY A 345 -14.17 -23.86 -8.90
CA GLY A 345 -15.58 -23.92 -8.53
C GLY A 345 -16.36 -24.91 -9.39
N ILE A 346 -16.05 -24.98 -10.69
CA ILE A 346 -16.74 -25.85 -11.65
C ILE A 346 -16.64 -27.34 -11.29
N PRO A 347 -15.44 -27.97 -11.21
CA PRO A 347 -15.34 -29.40 -10.92
C PRO A 347 -15.87 -29.75 -9.53
N VAL A 348 -15.68 -28.87 -8.54
CA VAL A 348 -16.23 -29.06 -7.19
C VAL A 348 -17.76 -29.10 -7.22
N ALA A 349 -18.39 -28.15 -7.90
CA ALA A 349 -19.85 -28.09 -8.01
C ALA A 349 -20.45 -29.29 -8.74
N LEU A 350 -19.78 -29.75 -9.81
CA LEU A 350 -20.21 -30.92 -10.59
C LEU A 350 -20.02 -32.23 -9.83
N ARG A 351 -19.00 -32.33 -8.97
CA ARG A 351 -18.75 -33.52 -8.15
C ARG A 351 -19.81 -33.72 -7.07
N PHE A 352 -20.36 -32.63 -6.54
CA PHE A 352 -21.33 -32.63 -5.46
C PHE A 352 -22.61 -31.86 -5.83
N PRO A 353 -23.44 -32.37 -6.74
CA PRO A 353 -24.62 -31.66 -7.26
C PRO A 353 -25.63 -31.29 -6.17
N ARG A 354 -25.78 -32.16 -5.16
CA ARG A 354 -26.82 -32.06 -4.12
C ARG A 354 -26.31 -31.54 -2.76
N GLY A 355 -25.14 -30.92 -2.71
CA GLY A 355 -24.53 -30.46 -1.45
C GLY A 355 -25.27 -29.32 -0.72
N GLY A 356 -26.30 -28.74 -1.33
CA GLY A 356 -27.07 -27.63 -0.77
C GLY A 356 -26.25 -26.35 -0.57
N ALA A 357 -26.87 -25.32 0.03
CA ALA A 357 -26.21 -24.04 0.30
C ALA A 357 -25.04 -24.17 1.29
N GLY A 358 -25.11 -25.13 2.22
CA GLY A 358 -24.05 -25.38 3.22
C GLY A 358 -22.73 -25.80 2.59
N LEU A 359 -22.75 -26.67 1.56
CA LEU A 359 -21.54 -27.07 0.86
C LEU A 359 -20.92 -25.88 0.11
N VAL A 360 -21.73 -25.09 -0.61
CA VAL A 360 -21.24 -23.92 -1.35
C VAL A 360 -20.55 -22.94 -0.40
N ILE A 361 -21.17 -22.60 0.72
CA ILE A 361 -20.62 -21.69 1.72
C ILE A 361 -19.35 -22.29 2.34
N GLY A 362 -19.41 -23.55 2.79
CA GLY A 362 -18.31 -24.23 3.45
C GLY A 362 -17.07 -24.34 2.55
N THR A 363 -17.23 -24.83 1.32
CA THR A 363 -16.12 -24.95 0.38
C THR A 363 -15.55 -23.59 -0.01
N SER A 364 -16.40 -22.58 -0.19
CA SER A 364 -15.94 -21.21 -0.51
C SER A 364 -15.09 -20.63 0.63
N VAL A 365 -15.51 -20.81 1.88
CA VAL A 365 -14.76 -20.32 3.06
C VAL A 365 -13.41 -21.01 3.17
N VAL A 366 -13.35 -22.33 2.98
CA VAL A 366 -12.08 -23.08 3.04
C VAL A 366 -11.13 -22.66 1.93
N VAL A 367 -11.61 -22.59 0.68
CA VAL A 367 -10.81 -22.13 -0.48
C VAL A 367 -10.28 -20.73 -0.25
N PHE A 368 -11.14 -19.82 0.24
CA PHE A 368 -10.76 -18.46 0.58
C PHE A 368 -9.69 -18.42 1.67
N ALA A 369 -9.89 -19.11 2.79
CA ALA A 369 -8.94 -19.11 3.90
C ALA A 369 -7.55 -19.57 3.44
N ILE A 370 -7.48 -20.68 2.70
CA ILE A 370 -6.21 -21.21 2.18
C ILE A 370 -5.57 -20.21 1.23
N TYR A 371 -6.34 -19.63 0.30
CA TYR A 371 -5.82 -18.66 -0.66
C TYR A 371 -5.23 -17.42 0.04
N TYR A 372 -5.94 -16.86 1.01
CA TYR A 372 -5.50 -15.63 1.68
C TYR A 372 -4.35 -15.87 2.65
N ILE A 373 -4.31 -17.01 3.33
CA ILE A 373 -3.14 -17.41 4.12
C ILE A 373 -1.91 -17.52 3.21
N GLY A 374 -2.06 -18.16 2.05
CA GLY A 374 -1.00 -18.27 1.06
C GLY A 374 -0.56 -16.91 0.51
N LEU A 375 -1.50 -16.00 0.24
CA LEU A 375 -1.21 -14.67 -0.27
C LEU A 375 -0.47 -13.81 0.76
N ILE A 376 -0.94 -13.79 2.01
CA ILE A 376 -0.31 -13.03 3.12
C ILE A 376 1.08 -13.61 3.41
N GLY A 377 1.23 -14.94 3.45
CA GLY A 377 2.52 -15.59 3.63
C GLY A 377 3.48 -15.31 2.47
N GLY A 378 2.98 -15.32 1.23
CA GLY A 378 3.76 -14.94 0.06
C GLY A 378 4.27 -13.50 0.14
N GLU A 379 3.46 -12.57 0.64
CA GLU A 379 3.81 -11.14 0.74
C GLU A 379 5.02 -10.94 1.65
N ASP A 380 4.98 -11.49 2.86
CA ASP A 380 6.10 -11.42 3.81
C ASP A 380 7.37 -12.10 3.26
N LEU A 381 7.24 -13.22 2.55
CA LEU A 381 8.36 -13.92 1.92
C LEU A 381 8.98 -13.13 0.75
N GLY A 382 8.14 -12.43 -0.03
CA GLY A 382 8.57 -11.59 -1.15
C GLY A 382 9.27 -10.30 -0.68
N ASP A 383 8.70 -9.65 0.34
CA ASP A 383 9.25 -8.40 0.92
C ASP A 383 10.62 -8.62 1.58
N ARG A 384 10.84 -9.82 2.14
CA ARG A 384 12.13 -10.23 2.72
C ARG A 384 13.12 -10.77 1.69
N LEU A 385 12.78 -10.76 0.40
CA LEU A 385 13.60 -11.32 -0.68
C LEU A 385 13.95 -12.81 -0.50
N ILE A 386 13.16 -13.56 0.28
CA ILE A 386 13.33 -15.02 0.46
C ILE A 386 12.85 -15.74 -0.80
N LEU A 387 11.71 -15.30 -1.34
CA LEU A 387 11.22 -15.69 -2.65
C LEU A 387 11.26 -14.49 -3.60
N SER A 388 11.39 -14.77 -4.90
CA SER A 388 11.20 -13.70 -5.90
C SER A 388 9.78 -13.11 -5.77
N PRO A 389 9.59 -11.78 -5.92
CA PRO A 389 8.27 -11.15 -5.84
C PRO A 389 7.20 -11.80 -6.73
N PHE A 390 7.62 -12.30 -7.89
CA PHE A 390 6.76 -13.05 -8.80
C PHE A 390 6.28 -14.37 -8.18
N LEU A 391 7.19 -15.25 -7.76
CA LEU A 391 6.81 -16.54 -7.18
C LEU A 391 6.00 -16.35 -5.90
N ALA A 392 6.41 -15.42 -5.04
CA ALA A 392 5.72 -15.06 -3.82
C ALA A 392 4.21 -14.83 -4.03
N MET A 393 3.85 -14.02 -5.03
CA MET A 393 2.45 -13.64 -5.28
C MET A 393 1.67 -14.64 -6.14
N TRP A 394 2.35 -15.34 -7.06
CA TRP A 394 1.67 -16.23 -8.01
C TRP A 394 1.52 -17.67 -7.50
N THR A 395 2.28 -18.09 -6.48
CA THR A 395 2.23 -19.46 -5.96
C THR A 395 0.82 -19.93 -5.58
N PRO A 396 0.00 -19.16 -4.84
CA PRO A 396 -1.38 -19.57 -4.57
C PRO A 396 -2.19 -19.79 -5.85
N ASN A 397 -2.13 -18.86 -6.80
CA ASN A 397 -2.84 -19.00 -8.07
C ASN A 397 -2.39 -20.23 -8.88
N LEU A 398 -1.09 -20.52 -8.90
CA LEU A 398 -0.56 -21.67 -9.62
C LEU A 398 -1.04 -23.00 -9.01
N ILE A 399 -0.98 -23.12 -7.68
CA ILE A 399 -1.47 -24.31 -6.95
C ILE A 399 -2.96 -24.51 -7.25
N PHE A 400 -3.76 -23.46 -7.08
CA PHE A 400 -5.20 -23.52 -7.30
C PHE A 400 -5.53 -23.79 -8.78
N CYS A 401 -4.78 -23.24 -9.72
CA CYS A 401 -4.96 -23.51 -11.14
C CYS A 401 -4.72 -24.99 -11.46
N VAL A 402 -3.63 -25.59 -10.94
CA VAL A 402 -3.35 -27.02 -11.11
C VAL A 402 -4.46 -27.88 -10.52
N VAL A 403 -4.92 -27.57 -9.30
CA VAL A 403 -6.03 -28.28 -8.65
C VAL A 403 -7.32 -28.18 -9.48
N GLY A 404 -7.64 -27.00 -10.01
CA GLY A 404 -8.81 -26.79 -10.86
C GLY A 404 -8.75 -27.58 -12.17
N LEU A 405 -7.59 -27.57 -12.85
CA LEU A 405 -7.39 -28.34 -14.09
C LEU A 405 -7.48 -29.85 -13.86
N VAL A 406 -6.85 -30.35 -12.80
CA VAL A 406 -6.93 -31.77 -12.42
C VAL A 406 -8.37 -32.15 -12.07
N GLY A 407 -9.08 -31.30 -11.32
CA GLY A 407 -10.49 -31.50 -11.01
C GLY A 407 -11.37 -31.60 -12.26
N LEU A 408 -11.18 -30.71 -13.24
CA LEU A 408 -11.90 -30.76 -14.52
C LEU A 408 -11.56 -32.00 -15.33
N TRP A 409 -10.29 -32.43 -15.32
CA TRP A 409 -9.86 -33.64 -16.00
C TRP A 409 -10.53 -34.89 -15.42
N ILE A 410 -10.57 -35.01 -14.09
CA ILE A 410 -11.24 -36.12 -13.39
C ILE A 410 -12.73 -36.17 -13.71
N VAL A 411 -13.42 -35.03 -13.64
CA VAL A 411 -14.87 -34.95 -13.97
C VAL A 411 -15.14 -35.29 -15.43
N ARG A 412 -14.19 -35.03 -16.34
CA ARG A 412 -14.30 -35.40 -17.75
C ARG A 412 -14.05 -36.89 -17.99
N SER A 413 -13.13 -37.51 -17.26
CA SER A 413 -12.78 -38.93 -17.44
C SER A 413 -13.78 -39.88 -16.81
N GLU A 414 -14.37 -39.50 -15.67
CA GLU A 414 -15.36 -40.30 -14.97
C GLU A 414 -16.76 -40.01 -15.53
N GLY A 415 -17.24 -40.82 -16.48
CA GLY A 415 -18.66 -40.89 -16.83
C GLY A 415 -19.52 -41.55 -15.72
N SER A 416 -19.20 -41.29 -14.45
CA SER A 416 -19.63 -42.08 -13.29
C SER A 416 -20.65 -41.35 -12.42
N PRO A 417 -21.60 -42.08 -11.81
CA PRO A 417 -22.84 -41.55 -11.26
C PRO A 417 -22.58 -40.55 -10.12
N ALA A 418 -23.34 -39.45 -10.14
CA ALA A 418 -23.36 -38.43 -9.11
C ALA A 418 -23.42 -39.08 -7.71
N ARG A 419 -22.33 -38.98 -6.95
CA ARG A 419 -22.31 -39.37 -5.53
C ARG A 419 -23.14 -38.36 -4.73
N GLY A 420 -23.85 -38.85 -3.72
CA GLY A 420 -24.70 -38.01 -2.87
C GLY A 420 -23.85 -36.92 -2.21
N GLY A 421 -24.32 -35.68 -2.19
CA GLY A 421 -23.58 -34.56 -1.60
C GLY A 421 -23.50 -34.58 -0.07
N ASP A 422 -23.41 -35.76 0.56
CA ASP A 422 -23.37 -35.92 2.01
C ASP A 422 -21.95 -35.69 2.56
N TRP A 423 -21.85 -35.17 3.78
CA TRP A 423 -20.57 -34.86 4.46
C TRP A 423 -19.72 -36.11 4.73
N SER A 424 -20.36 -37.28 4.77
CA SER A 424 -19.72 -38.59 4.87
C SER A 424 -18.82 -38.88 3.65
N ASP A 425 -19.29 -38.58 2.44
CA ASP A 425 -18.54 -38.80 1.19
C ASP A 425 -17.30 -37.89 1.10
N VAL A 426 -17.39 -36.64 1.57
CA VAL A 426 -16.24 -35.72 1.64
C VAL A 426 -15.19 -36.23 2.63
N ARG A 427 -15.64 -36.76 3.78
CA ARG A 427 -14.77 -37.34 4.80
C ARG A 427 -14.07 -38.60 4.30
N GLU A 428 -14.78 -39.48 3.60
CA GLU A 428 -14.20 -40.69 3.01
C GLU A 428 -13.18 -40.37 1.91
N LEU A 429 -13.38 -39.31 1.14
CA LEU A 429 -12.46 -38.89 0.09
C LEU A 429 -11.16 -38.28 0.67
N LEU A 430 -11.27 -37.47 1.72
CA LEU A 430 -10.12 -36.95 2.46
C LEU A 430 -9.34 -38.07 3.17
N LEU A 431 -10.04 -39.05 3.74
CA LEU A 431 -9.42 -40.21 4.40
C LEU A 431 -8.86 -41.24 3.41
N GLY A 432 -9.45 -41.37 2.23
CA GLY A 432 -8.98 -42.24 1.15
C GLY A 432 -7.66 -41.76 0.57
N TRP A 433 -7.45 -40.45 0.50
CA TRP A 433 -6.16 -39.85 0.10
C TRP A 433 -5.02 -40.12 1.10
N LEU A 434 -5.35 -40.38 2.37
CA LEU A 434 -4.42 -40.75 3.43
C LEU A 434 -4.10 -42.25 3.49
N ARG A 435 -4.80 -43.09 2.72
CA ARG A 435 -4.57 -44.55 2.68
C ARG A 435 -3.99 -44.96 1.32
N PRO A 436 -2.66 -45.15 1.21
CA PRO A 436 -2.10 -45.71 -0.01
C PRO A 436 -2.51 -47.18 -0.13
N GLY A 437 -3.28 -47.49 -1.18
CA GLY A 437 -3.40 -48.83 -1.76
C GLY A 437 -4.43 -49.78 -1.15
N LYS A 438 -5.55 -49.94 -1.84
CA LYS A 438 -6.06 -51.28 -2.19
C LYS A 438 -6.49 -51.27 -3.65
N ALA A 439 -5.79 -52.02 -4.47
CA ALA A 439 -6.15 -52.29 -5.85
C ALA A 439 -7.53 -53.01 -5.89
N PRO A 440 -8.36 -52.77 -6.91
CA PRO A 440 -9.60 -53.52 -7.08
C PRO A 440 -9.27 -54.98 -7.43
N SER A 441 -9.69 -55.92 -6.59
CA SER A 441 -9.77 -57.33 -6.95
C SER A 441 -10.95 -57.54 -7.89
N ALA A 442 -10.69 -58.35 -8.93
CA ALA A 442 -11.54 -58.70 -10.06
C ALA A 442 -12.97 -59.12 -9.72
#